data_AF-A0A948AAZ3-F1
#
_entry.id   AF-A0A948AAZ3-F1
#
_cell.length_a   1.000
_cell.length_b   1.000
_cell.length_c   1.000
_cell.angle_alpha   90.00
_cell.angle_beta   90.00
_cell.angle_gamma   90.00
#
_symmetry.space_group_name_H-M   'P 1'
#
loop_
_entity.id
_entity.type
_entity.pdbx_description
1 polymer ?
#
loop_
_entity_poly.entity_id
_entity_poly.type
_entity_poly.pdbx_seq_one_letter_code
_entity_poly.pdbx_strand_id
1 'polypeptide(L)'
;MSLLLDKKELKKAAKEITTVKLHEVIETLNSVLVERQKETEVLSQIRALAKAQGFTLEQLGYQLNADVVVSHDDDSEVKGKRPVKPKFKTINKESQFFYVDAGKLNLLKTHTMKKALVDRGINVVPFHKVESKYAKDIEALLAEAGTQAVENFNSKVDVWNAWAQANGEEILSKK
;
A
#
# COMPACT_ATOMS: atom_id res chain seq x y z
N MET A 1 16.14 -3.61 -10.64
CA MET A 1 16.91 -2.57 -11.36
C MET A 1 18.38 -2.93 -11.26
N SER A 2 18.98 -3.43 -12.34
CA SER A 2 20.40 -3.80 -12.32
C SER A 2 21.24 -2.52 -12.40
N LEU A 3 21.89 -2.15 -11.30
CA LEU A 3 22.85 -1.04 -11.21
C LEU A 3 24.26 -1.49 -11.61
N LEU A 4 24.37 -2.55 -12.40
CA LEU A 4 25.61 -3.00 -13.00
C LEU A 4 25.73 -2.28 -14.34
N LEU A 5 26.33 -1.07 -14.34
CA LEU A 5 26.96 -0.57 -15.56
C LEU A 5 27.93 -1.67 -16.03
N ASP A 6 27.76 -2.17 -17.26
CA ASP A 6 28.73 -3.11 -17.84
C ASP A 6 30.13 -2.47 -17.70
N LYS A 7 31.12 -3.23 -17.22
CA LYS A 7 32.50 -2.76 -17.06
C LYS A 7 33.03 -2.12 -18.34
N LYS A 8 32.54 -2.53 -19.51
CA LYS A 8 32.85 -1.92 -20.80
C LYS A 8 32.24 -0.52 -20.96
N GLU A 9 30.98 -0.35 -20.61
CA GLU A 9 30.26 0.94 -20.69
C GLU A 9 30.81 1.94 -19.68
N LEU A 10 31.08 1.50 -18.45
CA LEU A 10 31.71 2.34 -17.41
C LEU A 10 33.08 2.85 -17.89
N LYS A 11 33.89 1.99 -18.52
CA LYS A 11 35.19 2.39 -19.07
C LYS A 11 35.07 3.37 -20.23
N LYS A 12 34.03 3.26 -21.06
CA LYS A 12 33.79 4.19 -22.16
C LYS A 12 33.40 5.57 -21.61
N ALA A 13 32.42 5.61 -20.70
CA ALA A 13 31.99 6.84 -20.04
C ALA A 13 33.14 7.50 -19.25
N ALA A 14 33.95 6.72 -18.55
CA ALA A 14 35.11 7.24 -17.80
C ALA A 14 36.20 7.87 -18.70
N LYS A 15 36.32 7.44 -19.97
CA LYS A 15 37.26 8.04 -20.94
C LYS A 15 36.76 9.36 -21.52
N GLU A 16 35.46 9.60 -21.50
CA GLU A 16 34.81 10.80 -22.02
C GLU A 16 34.82 11.96 -20.99
N ILE A 17 35.18 11.67 -19.74
CA ILE A 17 35.18 12.62 -18.62
C ILE A 17 36.63 13.02 -18.28
N THR A 18 36.82 14.23 -17.76
CA THR A 18 38.13 14.69 -17.30
C THR A 18 38.60 13.93 -16.07
N THR A 19 39.92 13.78 -15.92
CA THR A 19 40.53 13.09 -14.76
C THR A 19 40.09 13.71 -13.43
N VAL A 20 39.96 15.04 -13.36
CA VAL A 20 39.49 15.76 -12.15
C VAL A 20 38.07 15.32 -11.76
N LYS A 21 37.13 15.31 -12.71
CA LYS A 21 35.75 14.89 -12.46
C LYS A 21 35.67 13.39 -12.10
N LEU A 22 36.55 12.57 -12.65
CA LEU A 22 36.63 11.15 -12.27
C LEU A 22 37.00 11.00 -10.79
N HIS A 23 37.92 11.82 -10.28
CA HIS A 23 38.29 11.81 -8.86
C HIS A 23 37.13 12.26 -7.96
N GLU A 24 36.41 13.32 -8.32
CA GLU A 24 35.21 13.76 -7.59
C GLU A 24 34.12 12.67 -7.53
N VAL A 25 33.92 11.94 -8.63
CA VAL A 25 32.98 10.80 -8.66
C VAL A 25 33.47 9.65 -7.77
N ILE A 26 34.77 9.38 -7.72
CA ILE A 26 35.33 8.36 -6.84
C ILE A 26 35.17 8.75 -5.37
N GLU A 27 35.42 10.01 -5.01
CA GLU A 27 35.25 10.52 -3.64
C GLU A 27 33.80 10.41 -3.17
N THR A 28 32.85 10.82 -4.01
CA THR A 28 31.42 10.70 -3.69
C THR A 28 30.98 9.24 -3.53
N LEU A 29 31.42 8.34 -4.42
CA LEU A 29 31.14 6.90 -4.30
C LEU A 29 31.75 6.31 -3.02
N ASN A 30 32.97 6.70 -2.67
CA ASN A 30 33.61 6.24 -1.43
C ASN A 30 32.85 6.73 -0.18
N SER A 31 32.37 7.97 -0.18
CA SER A 31 31.52 8.49 0.91
C SER A 31 30.24 7.67 1.07
N VAL A 32 29.56 7.37 -0.04
CA VAL A 32 28.36 6.52 -0.03
C VAL A 32 28.68 5.10 0.46
N LEU A 33 29.82 4.53 0.06
CA LEU A 33 30.23 3.21 0.55
C LEU A 33 30.43 3.19 2.06
N VAL A 34 31.05 4.22 2.65
CA VAL A 34 31.23 4.35 4.10
C VAL A 34 29.88 4.45 4.80
N GLU A 35 28.94 5.24 4.28
CA GLU A 35 27.58 5.34 4.82
C GLU A 35 26.85 4.00 4.80
N ARG A 36 26.91 3.28 3.67
CA ARG A 36 26.29 1.96 3.52
C ARG A 36 26.92 0.92 4.43
N GLN A 37 28.23 0.95 4.61
CA GLN A 37 28.91 0.08 5.55
C GLN A 37 28.43 0.34 6.99
N LYS A 38 28.33 1.61 7.39
CA LYS A 38 27.78 1.99 8.70
C LYS A 38 26.33 1.54 8.89
N GLU A 39 25.48 1.69 7.86
CA GLU A 39 24.11 1.16 7.89
C GLU A 39 24.10 -0.37 8.11
N THR A 40 24.95 -1.12 7.41
CA THR A 40 25.02 -2.58 7.59
C THR A 40 25.50 -3.00 8.98
N GLU A 41 26.43 -2.24 9.57
CA GLU A 41 26.89 -2.46 10.95
C GLU A 41 25.79 -2.20 11.97
N VAL A 42 25.06 -1.09 11.83
CA VAL A 42 23.91 -0.77 12.69
C VAL A 42 22.83 -1.83 12.57
N LEU A 43 22.51 -2.28 11.34
CA LEU A 43 21.56 -3.37 11.13
C LEU A 43 22.01 -4.67 11.80
N SER A 44 23.32 -4.97 11.78
CA SER A 44 23.89 -6.13 12.47
C SER A 44 23.73 -6.02 13.99
N GLN A 45 24.00 -4.84 14.56
CA GLN A 45 23.82 -4.57 15.99
C GLN A 45 22.35 -4.69 16.41
N ILE A 46 21.42 -4.13 15.62
CA ILE A 46 19.99 -4.24 15.87
C ILE A 46 19.55 -5.71 15.84
N ARG A 47 20.03 -6.51 14.89
CA ARG A 47 19.74 -7.95 14.84
C ARG A 47 20.28 -8.69 16.08
N ALA A 48 21.49 -8.37 16.52
CA ALA A 48 22.07 -8.97 17.71
C ALA A 48 21.28 -8.62 18.98
N LEU A 49 20.89 -7.35 19.13
CA LEU A 49 20.05 -6.89 20.25
C LEU A 49 18.66 -7.54 20.24
N ALA A 50 18.02 -7.61 19.08
CA ALA A 50 16.72 -8.24 18.93
C ALA A 50 16.78 -9.73 19.29
N LYS A 51 17.83 -10.44 18.84
CA LYS A 51 18.08 -11.83 19.22
C LYS A 51 18.30 -11.99 20.73
N ALA A 52 19.07 -11.08 21.35
CA ALA A 52 19.31 -11.09 22.80
C ALA A 52 18.03 -10.84 23.62
N GLN A 53 17.09 -10.06 23.08
CA GLN A 53 15.78 -9.81 23.67
C GLN A 53 14.73 -10.91 23.35
N GLY A 54 15.14 -11.98 22.65
CA GLY A 54 14.27 -13.12 22.34
C GLY A 54 13.40 -12.94 21.08
N PHE A 55 13.58 -11.88 20.30
CA PHE A 55 12.87 -11.72 19.02
C PHE A 55 13.46 -12.62 17.94
N THR A 56 12.60 -13.32 17.21
CA THR A 56 12.98 -14.11 16.04
C THR A 56 13.11 -13.22 14.79
N LEU A 57 13.92 -13.64 13.80
CA LEU A 57 14.11 -12.92 12.54
C LEU A 57 12.78 -12.70 11.76
N GLU A 58 11.80 -13.57 12.00
CA GLU A 58 10.44 -13.51 11.44
C GLU A 58 9.62 -12.36 12.04
N GLN A 59 9.70 -12.16 13.37
CA GLN A 59 9.01 -11.06 14.07
C GLN A 59 9.56 -9.68 13.69
N LEU A 60 10.83 -9.62 13.30
CA LEU A 60 11.48 -8.41 12.80
C LEU A 60 11.18 -8.14 11.31
N GLY A 61 10.38 -9.00 10.65
CA GLY A 61 9.95 -8.81 9.26
C GLY A 61 11.04 -9.04 8.20
N TYR A 62 12.16 -9.67 8.56
CA TYR A 62 13.28 -9.92 7.63
C TYR A 62 13.11 -11.17 6.76
N GLN A 63 12.13 -12.03 7.04
CA GLN A 63 11.71 -13.11 6.16
C GLN A 63 10.28 -12.88 5.68
N LEU A 64 10.14 -12.47 4.42
CA LEU A 64 8.89 -12.58 3.67
C LEU A 64 8.76 -14.05 3.22
N ASN A 65 8.24 -14.91 4.09
CA ASN A 65 7.74 -16.20 3.63
C ASN A 65 6.36 -16.00 3.02
N ALA A 66 6.22 -16.41 1.77
CA ALA A 66 4.97 -16.34 0.99
C ALA A 66 3.95 -17.43 1.38
N ASP A 67 4.17 -18.15 2.47
CA ASP A 67 3.29 -19.22 2.92
C ASP A 67 3.39 -19.34 4.45
N VAL A 68 2.45 -18.74 5.18
CA VAL A 68 2.27 -18.99 6.62
C VAL A 68 0.79 -19.20 6.86
N VAL A 69 0.42 -20.48 6.81
CA VAL A 69 -0.74 -21.01 7.52
C VAL A 69 -0.52 -20.74 9.00
N VAL A 70 -1.39 -19.92 9.57
CA VAL A 70 -1.39 -19.57 10.99
C VAL A 70 -1.87 -20.79 11.79
N SER A 71 -0.95 -21.52 12.41
CA SER A 71 -1.27 -22.37 13.56
C SER A 71 -1.13 -21.52 14.84
N HIS A 72 -2.26 -21.31 15.50
CA HIS A 72 -2.43 -20.48 16.70
C HIS A 72 -2.49 -21.39 17.92
N ASP A 73 -1.50 -21.30 18.80
CA ASP A 73 -1.48 -21.67 20.23
C ASP A 73 -0.28 -20.87 20.79
N ASP A 74 -0.29 -20.18 21.93
CA ASP A 74 -1.27 -19.96 22.97
C ASP A 74 -0.82 -18.70 23.75
N ASP A 75 -1.74 -18.07 24.47
CA ASP A 75 -1.58 -17.15 25.61
C ASP A 75 -0.38 -16.18 25.67
N SER A 76 -0.62 -14.94 25.21
CA SER A 76 -0.14 -13.74 25.90
C SER A 76 -1.08 -12.59 25.58
N GLU A 77 -1.49 -11.83 26.60
CA GLU A 77 -2.40 -10.68 26.51
C GLU A 77 -2.15 -9.86 25.24
N VAL A 78 -3.00 -10.08 24.25
CA VAL A 78 -2.91 -9.43 22.95
C VAL A 78 -3.30 -7.98 23.17
N LYS A 79 -2.31 -7.12 23.43
CA LYS A 79 -2.42 -5.72 23.02
C LYS A 79 -2.50 -5.73 21.50
N GLY A 80 -3.71 -5.99 21.01
CA GLY A 80 -4.04 -6.07 19.61
C GLY A 80 -3.51 -4.82 18.93
N LYS A 81 -2.85 -5.00 17.78
CA LYS A 81 -2.36 -3.90 16.96
C LYS A 81 -3.46 -2.84 16.86
N ARG A 82 -3.14 -1.60 17.24
CA ARG A 82 -4.09 -0.46 17.19
C ARG A 82 -4.73 -0.41 15.79
N PRO A 83 -6.05 -0.62 15.66
CA PRO A 83 -6.72 -0.46 14.38
C PRO A 83 -6.66 1.01 13.96
N VAL A 84 -6.65 1.28 12.66
CA VAL A 84 -6.65 2.67 12.16
C VAL A 84 -8.00 3.31 12.46
N LYS A 85 -8.00 4.50 13.07
CA LYS A 85 -9.23 5.27 13.36
C LYS A 85 -10.06 5.43 12.08
N PRO A 86 -11.29 4.88 12.03
CA PRO A 86 -12.14 4.94 10.85
C PRO A 86 -12.48 6.37 10.46
N LYS A 87 -12.44 6.68 9.16
CA LYS A 87 -12.91 7.96 8.61
C LYS A 87 -13.98 7.68 7.57
N PHE A 88 -15.16 8.26 7.75
CA PHE A 88 -16.24 8.15 6.76
C PHE A 88 -15.90 9.00 5.54
N LYS A 89 -15.92 8.40 4.36
CA LYS A 89 -15.78 9.11 3.09
C LYS A 89 -17.14 9.17 2.41
N THR A 90 -17.63 10.38 2.17
CA THR A 90 -18.84 10.60 1.37
C THR A 90 -18.56 10.31 -0.10
N ILE A 91 -19.51 9.65 -0.77
CA ILE A 91 -19.42 9.40 -2.21
C ILE A 91 -19.70 10.71 -2.95
N ASN A 92 -18.72 11.19 -3.71
CA ASN A 92 -18.91 12.29 -4.65
C ASN A 92 -19.25 11.72 -6.03
N LYS A 93 -20.41 12.08 -6.58
CA LYS A 93 -20.93 11.61 -7.87
C LYS A 93 -20.02 11.95 -9.05
N GLU A 94 -19.40 13.14 -9.03
CA GLU A 94 -18.58 13.64 -10.15
C GLU A 94 -17.22 12.93 -10.25
N SER A 95 -16.71 12.41 -9.14
CA SER A 95 -15.44 11.68 -9.12
C SER A 95 -15.58 10.18 -9.42
N GLN A 96 -16.80 9.70 -9.67
CA GLN A 96 -17.05 8.30 -9.96
C GLN A 96 -16.81 7.97 -11.45
N PHE A 97 -16.36 6.73 -11.66
CA PHE A 97 -16.20 6.14 -12.98
C PHE A 97 -17.16 4.96 -13.13
N PHE A 98 -17.63 4.75 -14.34
CA PHE A 98 -18.59 3.72 -14.70
C PHE A 98 -18.06 2.92 -15.88
N TYR A 99 -18.57 1.71 -16.04
CA TYR A 99 -18.26 0.87 -17.18
C TYR A 99 -19.49 0.06 -17.57
N VAL A 100 -19.60 -0.27 -18.85
CA VAL A 100 -20.67 -1.15 -19.35
C VAL A 100 -20.07 -2.53 -19.58
N ASP A 101 -20.58 -3.51 -18.86
CA ASP A 101 -20.19 -4.91 -19.03
C ASP A 101 -21.45 -5.75 -19.29
N ALA A 102 -21.41 -6.60 -20.32
CA ALA A 102 -22.54 -7.41 -20.77
C ALA A 102 -23.88 -6.63 -20.92
N GLY A 103 -23.81 -5.36 -21.35
CA GLY A 103 -24.99 -4.50 -21.54
C GLY A 103 -25.56 -3.87 -20.26
N LYS A 104 -24.91 -4.04 -19.10
CA LYS A 104 -25.29 -3.42 -17.83
C LYS A 104 -24.27 -2.37 -17.41
N LEU A 105 -24.75 -1.22 -16.91
CA LEU A 105 -23.90 -0.22 -16.31
C LEU A 105 -23.46 -0.68 -14.92
N ASN A 106 -22.17 -0.54 -14.62
CA ASN A 106 -21.59 -0.84 -13.32
C ASN A 106 -20.74 0.34 -12.83
N LEU A 107 -20.72 0.53 -11.51
CA LEU A 107 -19.84 1.50 -10.85
C LEU A 107 -18.43 0.90 -10.67
N LEU A 108 -17.40 1.67 -11.03
CA LEU A 108 -16.01 1.30 -10.79
C LEU A 108 -15.69 1.44 -9.29
N LYS A 109 -15.56 0.30 -8.60
CA LYS A 109 -15.30 0.26 -7.15
C LYS A 109 -13.89 0.72 -6.77
N THR A 110 -12.89 0.46 -7.62
CA THR A 110 -11.48 0.82 -7.34
C THR A 110 -10.73 1.25 -8.60
N HIS A 111 -9.81 2.20 -8.48
CA HIS A 111 -8.98 2.65 -9.61
C HIS A 111 -8.04 1.57 -10.14
N THR A 112 -7.63 0.62 -9.29
CA THR A 112 -6.79 -0.51 -9.68
C THR A 112 -7.49 -1.46 -10.66
N MET A 113 -8.82 -1.55 -10.62
CA MET A 113 -9.61 -2.32 -11.58
C MET A 113 -9.65 -1.70 -12.98
N LYS A 114 -9.38 -0.41 -13.12
CA LYS A 114 -9.49 0.30 -14.40
C LYS A 114 -8.64 -0.36 -15.49
N LYS A 115 -7.39 -0.71 -15.18
CA LYS A 115 -6.47 -1.34 -16.13
C LYS A 115 -6.98 -2.72 -16.57
N ALA A 116 -7.38 -3.55 -15.60
CA ALA A 116 -7.89 -4.89 -15.88
C ALA A 116 -9.17 -4.89 -16.73
N LEU A 117 -10.04 -3.89 -16.56
CA LEU A 117 -11.24 -3.73 -17.39
C LEU A 117 -10.91 -3.28 -18.81
N VAL A 118 -10.00 -2.31 -18.96
CA VAL A 118 -9.53 -1.85 -20.27
C VAL A 118 -8.84 -2.98 -21.05
N ASP A 119 -8.02 -3.80 -20.38
CA ASP A 119 -7.35 -4.96 -20.98
C ASP A 119 -8.36 -6.03 -21.46
N ARG A 120 -9.57 -6.09 -20.85
CA ARG A 120 -10.69 -6.94 -21.29
C ARG A 120 -11.53 -6.31 -22.41
N GLY A 121 -11.16 -5.12 -22.90
CA GLY A 121 -11.91 -4.38 -23.91
C GLY A 121 -13.14 -3.63 -23.37
N ILE A 122 -13.28 -3.54 -22.04
CA ILE A 122 -14.40 -2.83 -21.40
C ILE A 122 -14.05 -1.35 -21.25
N ASN A 123 -14.88 -0.47 -21.80
CA ASN A 123 -14.66 0.97 -21.73
C ASN A 123 -15.08 1.54 -20.37
N VAL A 124 -14.17 2.24 -19.71
CA VAL A 124 -14.39 2.90 -18.41
C VAL A 124 -14.50 4.40 -18.63
N VAL A 125 -15.66 4.97 -18.31
CA VAL A 125 -16.01 6.37 -18.56
C VAL A 125 -16.31 7.13 -17.25
N PRO A 126 -15.93 8.41 -17.14
CA PRO A 126 -16.32 9.26 -16.02
C PRO A 126 -17.81 9.60 -16.07
N PHE A 127 -18.40 10.00 -14.93
CA PHE A 127 -19.82 10.35 -14.79
C PHE A 127 -20.37 11.24 -15.93
N HIS A 128 -19.66 12.31 -16.30
CA HIS A 128 -20.11 13.25 -17.35
C HIS A 128 -20.16 12.66 -18.77
N LYS A 129 -19.54 11.50 -19.00
CA LYS A 129 -19.51 10.80 -20.29
C LYS A 129 -20.43 9.58 -20.33
N VAL A 130 -21.19 9.33 -19.26
CA VAL A 130 -22.19 8.25 -19.25
C VAL A 130 -23.41 8.68 -20.04
N GLU A 131 -23.92 7.78 -20.88
CA GLU A 131 -25.13 8.04 -21.67
C GLU A 131 -26.35 8.29 -20.77
N SER A 132 -27.18 9.27 -21.14
CA SER A 132 -28.36 9.68 -20.37
C SER A 132 -29.40 8.57 -20.16
N LYS A 133 -29.40 7.54 -21.02
CA LYS A 133 -30.28 6.37 -20.89
C LYS A 133 -30.06 5.58 -19.59
N TYR A 134 -28.88 5.68 -18.97
CA TYR A 134 -28.56 5.00 -17.72
C TYR A 134 -28.74 5.88 -16.48
N ALA A 135 -29.38 7.04 -16.58
CA ALA A 135 -29.51 7.98 -15.45
C ALA A 135 -30.13 7.33 -14.20
N LYS A 136 -31.16 6.49 -14.37
CA LYS A 136 -31.79 5.75 -13.27
C LYS A 136 -30.87 4.70 -12.66
N ASP A 137 -30.10 4.01 -13.50
CA ASP A 137 -29.15 2.98 -13.04
C ASP A 137 -27.98 3.63 -12.27
N ILE A 138 -27.52 4.81 -12.69
CA ILE A 138 -26.49 5.58 -11.96
C ILE A 138 -26.98 5.92 -10.55
N GLU A 139 -28.21 6.41 -10.40
CA GLU A 139 -28.76 6.76 -9.09
C GLU A 139 -28.89 5.54 -8.19
N ALA A 140 -29.37 4.41 -8.73
CA ALA A 140 -29.44 3.15 -8.00
C ALA A 140 -28.06 2.66 -7.55
N LEU A 141 -27.07 2.69 -8.45
CA LEU A 141 -25.69 2.27 -8.15
C LEU A 141 -25.00 3.18 -7.12
N LEU A 142 -25.26 4.48 -7.14
CA LEU A 142 -24.73 5.43 -6.16
C LEU A 142 -25.39 5.24 -4.79
N ALA A 143 -26.71 4.96 -4.76
CA ALA A 143 -27.42 4.66 -3.52
C ALA A 143 -26.90 3.37 -2.87
N GLU A 144 -26.73 2.31 -3.67
CA GLU A 144 -26.16 1.03 -3.21
C GLU A 144 -24.71 1.18 -2.75
N ALA A 145 -23.88 1.93 -3.48
CA ALA A 145 -22.52 2.23 -3.03
C ALA A 145 -22.53 3.03 -1.72
N GLY A 146 -23.51 3.91 -1.53
CA GLY A 146 -23.72 4.69 -0.31
C GLY A 146 -24.05 3.81 0.90
N THR A 147 -24.99 2.88 0.76
CA THR A 147 -25.32 1.93 1.83
C THR A 147 -24.13 1.05 2.16
N GLN A 148 -23.41 0.54 1.15
CA GLN A 148 -22.19 -0.23 1.35
C GLN A 148 -21.07 0.58 2.02
N ALA A 149 -20.96 1.89 1.76
CA ALA A 149 -19.99 2.75 2.42
C ALA A 149 -20.31 2.96 3.91
N VAL A 150 -21.60 3.09 4.25
CA VAL A 150 -22.07 3.17 5.65
C VAL A 150 -21.82 1.86 6.39
N GLU A 151 -22.17 0.73 5.78
CA GLU A 151 -21.93 -0.59 6.36
C GLU A 151 -20.44 -0.82 6.63
N ASN A 152 -19.58 -0.59 5.63
CA ASN A 152 -18.13 -0.71 5.78
C ASN A 152 -17.55 0.21 6.86
N PHE A 153 -18.11 1.41 7.02
CA PHE A 153 -17.69 2.32 8.08
C PHE A 153 -18.10 1.79 9.45
N ASN A 154 -19.36 1.34 9.60
CA ASN A 154 -19.89 0.80 10.84
C ASN A 154 -19.12 -0.45 11.29
N SER A 155 -18.77 -1.35 10.37
CA SER A 155 -17.92 -2.51 10.69
C SER A 155 -16.52 -2.09 11.16
N LYS A 156 -15.93 -1.03 10.59
CA LYS A 156 -14.64 -0.50 11.06
C LYS A 156 -14.77 0.20 12.42
N VAL A 157 -15.89 0.85 12.69
CA VAL A 157 -16.22 1.42 13.99
C VAL A 157 -16.35 0.33 15.04
N ASP A 158 -16.95 -0.81 14.72
CA ASP A 158 -17.03 -1.95 15.65
C ASP A 158 -15.64 -2.46 16.05
N VAL A 159 -14.75 -2.65 15.08
CA VAL A 159 -13.36 -3.07 15.33
C VAL A 159 -12.61 -2.04 16.16
N TRP A 160 -12.78 -0.75 15.84
CA TRP A 160 -12.16 0.34 16.60
C TRP A 160 -12.70 0.41 18.03
N ASN A 161 -14.01 0.33 18.23
CA ASN A 161 -14.65 0.43 19.53
C ASN A 161 -14.30 -0.75 20.44
N ALA A 162 -14.23 -1.97 19.89
CA ALA A 162 -13.79 -3.15 20.64
C ALA A 162 -12.35 -2.97 21.16
N TRP A 163 -11.45 -2.42 20.33
CA TRP A 163 -10.09 -2.11 20.75
C TRP A 163 -10.05 -0.92 21.73
N ALA A 164 -10.80 0.14 21.45
CA ALA A 164 -10.81 1.37 22.24
C ALA A 164 -11.37 1.14 23.65
N GLN A 165 -12.38 0.27 23.80
CA GLN A 165 -12.93 -0.12 25.11
C GLN A 165 -11.90 -0.84 25.97
N ALA A 166 -11.05 -1.68 25.37
CA ALA A 166 -9.98 -2.39 26.08
C ALA A 166 -8.76 -1.49 26.40
N ASN A 167 -8.61 -0.35 25.72
CA ASN A 167 -7.43 0.53 25.81
C ASN A 167 -7.74 1.93 26.36
N GLY A 168 -8.99 2.20 26.77
CA GLY A 168 -9.40 3.49 27.33
C GLY A 168 -9.41 4.65 26.32
N GLU A 169 -9.64 4.36 25.04
CA GLU A 169 -9.64 5.33 23.94
C GLU A 169 -11.07 5.76 23.56
N GLU A 170 -11.18 6.78 22.70
CA GLU A 170 -12.46 7.35 22.27
C GLU A 170 -13.32 6.33 21.50
N ILE A 171 -14.56 6.11 21.97
CA ILE A 171 -15.57 5.30 21.29
C ILE A 171 -16.25 6.14 20.19
N LEU A 172 -16.30 5.60 18.98
CA LEU A 172 -16.92 6.24 17.83
C LEU A 172 -18.38 5.83 17.66
N SER A 173 -19.21 6.74 17.18
CA SER A 173 -20.60 6.45 16.81
C SER A 173 -20.71 5.87 15.40
N LYS A 174 -21.66 4.94 15.24
CA LYS A 174 -22.08 4.43 13.93
C LYS A 174 -22.90 5.49 13.18
N LYS A 175 -22.95 5.35 11.86
CA LYS A 175 -23.80 6.15 10.97
C LYS A 175 -25.01 5.38 10.48
#